data_AF-A0A348Q230-F1
#
_entry.id   AF-A0A348Q230-F1
#
_cell.length_a   1.000
_cell.length_b   1.000
_cell.length_c   1.000
_cell.angle_alpha   90.00
_cell.angle_beta   90.00
_cell.angle_gamma   90.00
#
_symmetry.space_group_name_H-M   'P 1'
#
loop_
_entity.id
_entity.type
_entity.pdbx_description
1 polymer ?
#
loop_
_entity_poly.entity_id
_entity_poly.type
_entity_poly.pdbx_seq_one_letter_code
_entity_poly.pdbx_strand_id
1 'polypeptide(L)' 'GVLPDLRWSAISGNEMAWKGVVIDGNLAANGMVSFADHLTPDQVESIRAYVLAQAHAAVPAGSGGE' A
#
# COMPACT_ATOMS: atom_id res chain seq x y z
N GLY A 1 0.56 5.84 -15.43
CA GLY A 1 1.47 6.65 -14.60
C GLY A 1 2.82 5.97 -14.54
N VAL A 2 3.90 6.69 -14.20
CA VAL A 2 5.26 6.13 -14.11
C VAL A 2 5.54 5.38 -12.80
N LEU A 3 4.68 5.55 -11.79
CA LEU A 3 4.75 4.84 -10.50
C LEU A 3 3.78 3.65 -10.47
N PRO A 4 4.11 2.58 -9.72
CA PRO A 4 3.24 1.42 -9.56
C PRO A 4 1.95 1.79 -8.82
N ASP A 5 0.85 1.13 -9.19
CA ASP A 5 -0.44 1.26 -8.51
C ASP A 5 -0.43 0.45 -7.21
N LEU A 6 -0.58 1.13 -6.07
CA LEU A 6 -0.54 0.49 -4.76
C LEU A 6 -1.72 -0.45 -4.52
N ARG A 7 -2.87 -0.27 -5.20
CA ARG A 7 -4.05 -1.12 -5.05
C ARG A 7 -3.79 -2.56 -5.50
N TRP A 8 -2.87 -2.73 -6.44
CA TRP A 8 -2.55 -4.02 -7.05
C TRP A 8 -1.11 -4.48 -6.75
N SER A 9 -0.42 -3.78 -5.85
CA SER A 9 0.94 -4.10 -5.44
C SER A 9 0.97 -5.30 -4.49
N ALA A 10 1.91 -6.22 -4.66
CA ALA A 10 2.16 -7.28 -3.69
C ALA A 10 2.53 -6.73 -2.29
N ILE A 11 3.09 -5.51 -2.23
CA ILE A 11 3.48 -4.86 -0.97
C ILE A 11 2.25 -4.50 -0.12
N SER A 12 1.15 -4.02 -0.72
CA SER A 12 -0.04 -3.63 0.05
C SER A 12 -0.79 -4.83 0.67
N GLY A 13 -0.64 -6.01 0.05
CA GLY A 13 -1.17 -7.27 0.56
C GLY A 13 -0.42 -7.84 1.78
N ASN A 14 0.76 -7.32 2.13
CA ASN A 14 1.57 -7.80 3.26
C ASN A 14 1.96 -6.65 4.19
N GLU A 15 1.45 -6.69 5.42
CA GLU A 15 1.70 -5.67 6.45
C GLU A 15 3.20 -5.42 6.70
N MET A 16 3.98 -6.49 6.88
CA MET A 16 5.41 -6.36 7.20
C MET A 16 6.19 -5.77 6.01
N ALA A 17 5.87 -6.19 4.77
CA ALA A 17 6.47 -5.62 3.57
C ALA A 17 6.10 -4.14 3.40
N TRP A 18 4.84 -3.79 3.67
CA TRP A 18 4.35 -2.41 3.64
C TRP A 18 5.11 -1.52 4.63
N LYS A 19 5.20 -1.94 5.90
CA LYS A 19 6.00 -1.23 6.91
C LYS A 19 7.46 -1.14 6.50
N GLY A 20 8.05 -2.24 6.02
CA GLY A 20 9.44 -2.28 5.58
C GLY A 20 9.77 -1.24 4.52
N VAL A 21 8.82 -0.99 3.63
CA VAL A 21 8.96 0.05 2.61
C VAL A 21 8.74 1.43 3.25
N VAL A 22 7.55 1.69 3.81
CA VAL A 22 7.11 3.04 4.23
C VAL A 22 7.89 3.59 5.43
N ILE A 23 8.24 2.75 6.40
CA ILE A 23 8.98 3.13 7.61
C ILE A 23 10.45 2.78 7.48
N ASP A 24 10.76 1.52 7.17
CA ASP A 24 12.15 1.05 7.23
C ASP A 24 12.96 1.45 5.99
N GLY A 25 12.32 2.02 4.96
CA GLY A 25 12.98 2.61 3.81
C GLY A 25 13.58 1.60 2.83
N ASN A 26 13.05 0.37 2.77
CA ASN A 26 13.59 -0.72 1.94
C ASN A 26 13.73 -0.39 0.44
N LEU A 27 13.02 0.63 -0.05
CA LEU A 27 13.06 1.08 -1.45
C LEU A 27 13.64 2.50 -1.61
N ALA A 28 14.34 3.04 -0.60
CA ALA A 28 14.93 4.38 -0.66
C ALA A 28 15.92 4.54 -1.83
N ALA A 29 16.73 3.51 -2.12
CA ALA A 29 17.64 3.51 -3.26
C ALA A 29 16.91 3.61 -4.62
N ASN A 30 15.64 3.21 -4.67
CA ASN A 30 14.78 3.30 -5.85
C ASN A 30 13.90 4.57 -5.83
N GLY A 31 14.17 5.53 -4.93
CA GLY A 31 13.48 6.81 -4.83
C GLY A 31 12.25 6.82 -3.92
N MET A 32 11.97 5.74 -3.18
CA MET A 32 10.85 5.67 -2.23
C MET A 32 11.34 6.06 -0.82
N VAL A 33 11.13 7.33 -0.44
CA VAL A 33 11.58 7.87 0.84
C VAL A 33 10.88 7.21 2.04
N SER A 34 11.59 7.09 3.17
CA SER A 34 10.97 6.71 4.44
C SER A 34 10.11 7.85 4.99
N PHE A 35 9.00 7.49 5.63
CA PHE A 35 8.10 8.41 6.32
C PHE A 35 8.17 8.27 7.84
N ALA A 36 9.20 7.61 8.38
CA ALA A 36 9.34 7.33 9.81
C ALA A 36 9.28 8.58 10.70
N ASP A 37 9.75 9.73 10.19
CA ASP A 37 9.74 11.00 10.93
C ASP A 37 8.36 11.68 10.97
N HIS A 38 7.39 11.16 10.21
CA HIS A 38 6.08 11.78 10.02
C HIS A 38 4.90 10.87 10.35
N LEU A 39 5.10 9.55 10.30
CA LEU A 39 4.04 8.58 10.49
C LEU A 39 4.38 7.58 11.59
N THR A 40 3.39 7.32 12.45
CA THR A 40 3.46 6.20 13.39
C THR A 40 3.12 4.88 12.69
N PRO A 41 3.51 3.72 13.25
CA PRO A 41 3.15 2.41 12.70
C PRO A 41 1.63 2.25 12.49
N ASP A 42 0.81 2.71 13.43
CA ASP A 42 -0.64 2.63 13.36
C ASP A 42 -1.22 3.48 12.22
N GLN A 43 -0.63 4.66 11.96
CA GLN A 43 -1.02 5.50 10.83
C GLN A 43 -0.64 4.84 9.50
N VAL A 44 0.54 4.21 9.43
CA VAL A 44 0.97 3.47 8.23
C VAL A 44 0.04 2.30 7.92
N GLU A 45 -0.41 1.58 8.94
CA GLU A 45 -1.39 0.51 8.77
C GLU A 45 -2.77 1.05 8.35
N SER A 46 -3.19 2.18 8.91
CA SER A 46 -4.44 2.85 8.49
C SER A 46 -4.41 3.26 7.01
N ILE A 47 -3.26 3.73 6.50
CA ILE A 47 -3.07 4.03 5.07
C ILE A 47 -3.13 2.75 4.24
N ARG A 48 -2.51 1.65 4.70
CA ARG A 48 -2.57 0.35 4.01
C ARG A 48 -4.01 -0.13 3.89
N ALA A 49 -4.78 -0.08 4.98
CA ALA A 49 -6.19 -0.45 5.02
C ALA A 49 -7.01 0.41 4.04
N TYR A 50 -6.74 1.71 3.97
CA TYR A 50 -7.39 2.59 2.99
C TYR A 50 -7.09 2.17 1.54
N VAL A 51 -5.82 1.86 1.21
CA VAL A 51 -5.45 1.38 -0.13
C VAL A 51 -6.16 0.08 -0.49
N LEU A 52 -6.27 -0.86 0.45
CA LEU A 52 -7.01 -2.11 0.24
C LEU A 52 -8.51 -1.86 0.05
N ALA A 53 -9.10 -0.94 0.80
CA ALA A 53 -10.50 -0.55 0.60
C ALA A 53 -10.73 0.07 -0.79
N GLN A 54 -9.80 0.88 -1.30
CA GLN A 54 -9.84 1.39 -2.67
C GLN A 54 -9.72 0.28 -3.71
N ALA A 55 -8.89 -0.75 -3.46
CA ALA A 55 -8.79 -1.91 -4.33
C ALA A 55 -10.12 -2.67 -4.40
N HIS A 56 -10.75 -2.93 -3.25
CA HIS A 56 -12.07 -3.59 -3.19
C HIS A 56 -13.17 -2.76 -3.88
N ALA A 57 -13.20 -1.43 -3.66
CA ALA A 57 -14.19 -0.55 -4.28
C ALA A 57 -14.01 -0.43 -5.81
N ALA A 58 -12.80 -0.65 -6.32
CA ALA A 58 -12.52 -0.66 -7.75
C ALA A 58 -13.00 -1.94 -8.44
N VAL A 59 -13.28 -3.01 -7.70
CA VAL A 59 -13.93 -4.20 -8.23
C VAL A 59 -15.44 -3.92 -8.31
N PRO A 60 -16.03 -3.85 -9.51
CA PRO A 60 -17.47 -3.62 -9.63
C PRO A 60 -18.23 -4.76 -8.92
N ALA A 61 -19.23 -4.40 -8.12
CA ALA A 61 -20.16 -5.34 -7.49
C ALA A 61 -21.05 -5.99 -8.58
N GLY A 62 -20.49 -6.91 -9.37
CA GLY A 62 -21.19 -7.44 -10.54
C GLY A 62 -20.31 -8.18 -11.55
N SER A 63 -19.45 -9.07 -11.09
CA SER A 63 -18.87 -10.12 -11.96
C SER A 63 -18.97 -11.48 -11.27
N GLY A 64 -20.13 -11.74 -10.66
CA GLY A 64 -20.67 -13.08 -10.52
C GLY A 64 -21.44 -13.39 -11.79
N GLY A 65 -20.72 -13.75 -12.84
CA GLY A 65 -21.29 -14.43 -13.99
C GLY A 65 -21.26 -15.93 -13.74
N GLU A 66 -22.41 -16.56 -13.99
CA GLU A 66 -22.74 -18.00 -13.97
C GLU A 66 -23.23 -18.58 -12.64
#